data_AF-A0A9E2I3W2-F1
#
_entry.id   AF-A0A9E2I3W2-F1
#
_cell.length_a   1.000
_cell.length_b   1.000
_cell.length_c   1.000
_cell.angle_alpha   90.00
_cell.angle_beta   90.00
_cell.angle_gamma   90.00
#
_symmetry.space_group_name_H-M   'P 1'
#
loop_
_entity.id
_entity.type
_entity.pdbx_description
1 polymer ?
#
loop_
_entity_poly.entity_id
_entity_poly.type
_entity_poly.pdbx_seq_one_letter_code
_entity_poly.pdbx_strand_id
1 'polypeptide(L)'
;RKSGEIVALIKPQFEAGRREVARGKGVVRDPEIHRRVLLDVLTFAAVEGFQIRGLIRSPLLGPKGNTEFLAWLVWPARDADYVALEMLLRAVQL
;
A
#
# COMPACT_ATOMS: atom_id res chain seq x y z
N ARG A 1 -11.03 19.18 -15.78
CA ARG A 1 -10.14 19.24 -14.59
C ARG A 1 -8.77 18.68 -14.99
N LYS A 2 -7.66 19.19 -14.45
CA LYS A 2 -6.30 18.67 -14.72
C LYS A 2 -6.09 17.35 -13.96
N SER A 3 -5.24 16.46 -14.46
CA SER A 3 -4.81 15.28 -13.71
C SER A 3 -3.92 15.66 -12.53
N GLY A 4 -3.93 14.85 -11.49
CA GLY A 4 -3.09 14.98 -10.31
C GLY A 4 -2.37 13.67 -9.98
N GLU A 5 -1.25 13.80 -9.30
CA GLU A 5 -0.43 12.68 -8.84
C GLU A 5 -0.26 12.74 -7.33
N ILE A 6 -0.22 11.57 -6.69
CA ILE A 6 -0.08 11.41 -5.24
C ILE A 6 0.99 10.35 -4.96
N VAL A 7 1.86 10.63 -4.00
CA VAL A 7 2.67 9.61 -3.35
C VAL A 7 2.10 9.40 -1.94
N ALA A 8 1.49 8.24 -1.72
CA ALA A 8 0.84 7.89 -0.46
C ALA A 8 1.72 6.94 0.36
N LEU A 9 1.93 7.26 1.64
CA LEU A 9 2.62 6.39 2.59
C LEU A 9 1.60 5.49 3.30
N ILE A 10 1.64 4.20 3.00
CA ILE A 10 0.77 3.17 3.58
C ILE A 10 1.47 2.58 4.81
N LYS A 11 0.77 2.61 5.94
CA LYS A 11 1.28 2.21 7.25
C LYS A 11 0.47 1.03 7.81
N PRO A 12 0.90 -0.22 7.61
CA PRO A 12 0.13 -1.40 8.01
C PRO A 12 -0.33 -1.41 9.47
N GLN A 13 0.43 -0.83 10.39
CA GLN A 13 0.06 -0.74 11.80
C GLN A 13 -1.19 0.11 12.09
N PHE A 14 -1.64 0.94 11.14
CA PHE A 14 -2.84 1.76 11.28
C PHE A 14 -4.02 1.22 10.47
N GLU A 15 -3.76 0.43 9.43
CA GLU A 15 -4.77 -0.19 8.59
C GLU A 15 -5.15 -1.62 9.04
N ALA A 16 -4.23 -2.34 9.69
CA ALA A 16 -4.47 -3.69 10.18
C ALA A 16 -5.41 -3.71 11.40
N GLY A 17 -6.07 -4.86 11.63
CA GLY A 17 -6.99 -5.01 12.74
C GLY A 17 -6.31 -4.87 14.10
N ARG A 18 -7.00 -4.25 15.07
CA ARG A 18 -6.46 -3.99 16.43
C ARG A 18 -5.83 -5.22 17.10
N ARG A 19 -6.44 -6.40 16.95
CA ARG A 19 -5.94 -7.66 17.53
C ARG A 19 -4.60 -8.07 16.94
N GLU A 20 -4.39 -7.85 15.66
CA GLU A 20 -3.18 -8.24 14.94
C GLU A 20 -2.01 -7.34 15.31
N VAL A 21 -2.27 -6.03 15.37
CA VAL A 21 -1.29 -5.03 15.83
C VAL A 21 -0.91 -5.27 17.30
N ALA A 22 -1.87 -5.63 18.15
CA ALA A 22 -1.62 -5.92 19.56
C ALA A 22 -0.70 -7.13 19.76
N ARG A 23 -0.87 -8.22 18.98
CA ARG A 23 0.03 -9.39 19.00
C ARG A 23 1.48 -9.01 18.71
N GLY A 24 1.68 -8.07 17.78
CA GLY A 24 3.00 -7.55 17.41
C GLY A 24 3.55 -6.44 18.33
N LYS A 25 2.90 -6.14 19.46
CA LYS A 25 3.23 -4.99 20.34
C LYS A 25 3.29 -3.66 19.57
N GLY A 26 2.43 -3.48 18.57
CA GLY A 26 2.41 -2.29 17.72
C GLY A 26 3.31 -2.36 16.48
N VAL A 27 3.96 -3.51 16.23
CA VAL A 27 4.81 -3.75 15.05
C VAL A 27 4.24 -4.91 14.23
N VAL A 28 3.85 -4.62 12.99
CA VAL A 28 3.36 -5.63 12.05
C VAL A 28 4.54 -6.22 11.30
N ARG A 29 4.84 -7.50 11.57
CA ARG A 29 5.93 -8.26 10.91
C ARG A 29 5.43 -9.31 9.92
N ASP A 30 4.18 -9.72 10.05
CA ASP A 30 3.60 -10.78 9.23
C ASP A 30 3.39 -10.28 7.80
N PRO A 31 4.05 -10.89 6.79
CA PRO A 31 3.93 -10.48 5.40
C PRO A 31 2.51 -10.64 4.86
N GLU A 32 1.71 -11.59 5.37
CA GLU A 32 0.32 -11.75 4.94
C GLU A 32 -0.55 -10.57 5.39
N ILE A 33 -0.25 -9.98 6.55
CA ILE A 33 -0.92 -8.76 7.02
C ILE A 33 -0.53 -7.58 6.14
N HIS A 34 0.75 -7.45 5.76
CA HIS A 34 1.18 -6.40 4.83
C HIS A 34 0.49 -6.56 3.48
N ARG A 35 0.48 -7.78 2.93
CA ARG A 35 -0.14 -8.12 1.65
C ARG A 35 -1.62 -7.73 1.65
N ARG A 36 -2.36 -8.13 2.68
CA ARG A 36 -3.79 -7.81 2.82
C ARG A 36 -4.03 -6.31 2.93
N VAL A 37 -3.28 -5.59 3.77
CA VAL A 37 -3.42 -4.12 3.89
C VAL A 37 -3.19 -3.43 2.54
N LEU A 38 -2.14 -3.82 1.81
CA LEU A 38 -1.83 -3.24 0.51
C LEU A 38 -2.92 -3.56 -0.50
N LEU A 39 -3.41 -4.80 -0.53
CA LEU A 39 -4.52 -5.21 -1.38
C LEU A 39 -5.75 -4.35 -1.11
N ASP A 40 -6.13 -4.17 0.16
CA ASP A 40 -7.31 -3.41 0.57
C ASP A 40 -7.19 -1.93 0.16
N VAL A 41 -6.06 -1.28 0.49
CA VAL A 41 -5.84 0.16 0.21
C VAL A 41 -5.74 0.44 -1.29
N LEU A 42 -5.00 -0.40 -2.03
CA LEU A 42 -4.80 -0.20 -3.47
C LEU A 42 -6.07 -0.52 -4.26
N THR A 43 -6.83 -1.54 -3.84
CA THR A 43 -8.15 -1.82 -4.43
C THR A 43 -9.12 -0.67 -4.19
N PHE A 44 -9.15 -0.12 -2.97
CA PHE A 44 -9.95 1.07 -2.67
C PHE A 44 -9.58 2.24 -3.58
N ALA A 45 -8.28 2.57 -3.71
CA ALA A 45 -7.82 3.63 -4.60
C ALA A 45 -8.24 3.41 -6.07
N ALA A 46 -8.14 2.17 -6.56
CA ALA A 46 -8.60 1.81 -7.90
C ALA A 46 -10.11 2.02 -8.09
N VAL A 47 -10.92 1.63 -7.10
CA VAL A 47 -12.39 1.84 -7.11
C VAL A 47 -12.74 3.34 -7.13
N GLU A 48 -11.97 4.17 -6.41
CA GLU A 48 -12.13 5.64 -6.40
C GLU A 48 -11.60 6.34 -7.67
N GLY A 49 -11.18 5.56 -8.68
CA GLY A 49 -10.76 6.07 -9.98
C GLY A 49 -9.30 6.53 -10.05
N PHE A 50 -8.44 6.06 -9.15
CA PHE A 50 -6.99 6.23 -9.26
C PHE A 50 -6.35 5.08 -10.05
N GLN A 51 -5.35 5.41 -10.86
CA GLN A 51 -4.42 4.42 -11.43
C GLN A 51 -3.23 4.24 -10.49
N ILE A 52 -2.87 2.98 -10.21
CA ILE A 52 -1.68 2.65 -9.41
C ILE A 52 -0.49 2.51 -10.37
N ARG A 53 0.45 3.46 -10.30
CA ARG A 53 1.61 3.51 -11.19
C ARG A 53 2.84 2.82 -10.61
N GLY A 54 2.91 2.67 -9.30
CA GLY A 54 4.03 2.02 -8.65
C GLY A 54 3.80 1.78 -7.17
N LEU A 55 4.52 0.79 -6.65
CA LEU A 55 4.54 0.45 -5.25
C LEU A 55 5.97 0.08 -4.87
N ILE A 56 6.49 0.67 -3.80
CA ILE A 56 7.78 0.27 -3.23
C ILE A 56 7.65 0.11 -1.72
N ARG A 57 8.53 -0.70 -1.14
CA ARG A 57 8.79 -0.64 0.30
C ARG A 57 9.48 0.68 0.61
N SER A 58 9.06 1.36 1.68
CA SER A 58 9.76 2.54 2.18
C SER A 58 11.21 2.17 2.54
N PRO A 59 12.21 3.01 2.16
CA PRO A 59 13.59 2.79 2.57
C PRO A 59 13.80 2.99 4.07
N LEU A 60 12.87 3.69 4.73
CA LEU A 60 12.87 3.92 6.17
C LEU A 60 11.79 3.06 6.84
N LEU A 61 12.15 2.51 8.00
CA LEU A 61 11.16 1.91 8.89
C LEU A 61 10.45 3.01 9.69
N GLY A 62 9.19 2.75 10.06
CA GLY A 62 8.50 3.60 11.03
C GLY A 62 9.22 3.58 12.40
N PRO A 63 8.92 4.52 13.32
CA PRO A 63 9.69 4.69 14.56
C PRO A 63 9.83 3.44 15.46
N LYS A 64 8.84 2.53 15.39
CA LYS A 64 8.84 1.25 16.13
C LYS A 64 9.39 0.07 15.31
N GLY A 65 9.93 0.32 14.13
CA GLY A 65 10.42 -0.72 13.20
C GLY A 65 9.35 -1.30 12.27
N ASN A 66 8.23 -0.61 12.05
CA ASN A 66 7.22 -1.05 11.08
C ASN A 66 7.76 -0.92 9.65
N THR A 67 7.55 -1.96 8.85
CA THR A 67 7.64 -1.83 7.38
C THR A 67 6.49 -0.94 6.89
N GLU A 68 6.81 0.07 6.10
CA GLU A 68 5.84 0.97 5.46
C GLU A 68 6.04 0.94 3.94
N PHE A 69 5.06 1.41 3.18
CA PHE A 69 5.08 1.32 1.70
C PHE A 69 4.71 2.67 1.07
N LEU A 70 5.27 2.96 -0.09
CA LEU A 70 4.95 4.15 -0.87
C LEU A 70 4.23 3.74 -2.15
N ALA A 71 3.02 4.25 -2.35
CA ALA A 71 2.22 4.05 -3.56
C ALA A 71 2.19 5.32 -4.39
N TRP A 72 2.47 5.20 -5.70
CA TRP A 72 2.29 6.28 -6.66
C TRP A 72 0.95 6.13 -7.36
N LEU A 73 0.07 7.11 -7.16
CA LEU A 73 -1.30 7.12 -7.64
C LEU A 73 -1.54 8.31 -8.58
N VAL A 74 -2.33 8.10 -9.64
CA VAL A 74 -2.68 9.15 -10.61
C VAL A 74 -4.19 9.22 -10.79
N TRP A 75 -4.74 10.44 -10.79
CA TRP A 75 -6.16 10.68 -11.01
C TRP A 75 -6.41 11.70 -12.13
N PRO A 76 -7.46 11.54 -12.96
CA PRO A 76 -8.25 10.31 -13.07
C PRO A 76 -7.40 9.20 -13.69
N ALA A 77 -7.75 7.95 -13.42
CA ALA A 77 -7.20 6.82 -14.16
C ALA A 77 -7.42 7.04 -15.66
N ARG A 78 -6.37 6.88 -16.47
CA ARG A 78 -6.44 7.00 -17.94
C ARG A 78 -5.91 5.72 -18.56
N ASP A 79 -6.74 5.04 -19.34
CA ASP A 79 -6.46 3.85 -20.16
C ASP A 79 -5.66 2.70 -19.50
N ALA A 80 -5.61 1.56 -20.22
CA ALA A 80 -5.52 0.18 -19.70
C ALA A 80 -4.18 -0.29 -19.12
N ASP A 81 -3.26 0.60 -18.75
CA ASP A 81 -2.01 0.25 -18.07
C ASP A 81 -2.27 -0.01 -16.58
N TYR A 82 -3.04 -1.06 -16.31
CA TYR A 82 -3.13 -1.65 -14.99
C TYR A 82 -1.87 -2.49 -14.78
N VAL A 83 -0.98 -2.02 -13.90
CA VAL A 83 -0.02 -2.97 -13.32
C VAL A 83 -0.83 -3.92 -12.47
N ALA A 84 -0.79 -5.22 -12.79
CA ALA A 84 -1.51 -6.22 -12.03
C ALA A 84 -1.12 -6.09 -10.56
N LEU A 85 -2.11 -5.97 -9.67
CA LEU A 85 -1.87 -5.71 -8.25
C LEU A 85 -0.97 -6.78 -7.63
N GLU A 86 -1.14 -8.04 -8.03
CA GLU A 86 -0.27 -9.14 -7.65
C GLU A 86 1.21 -8.95 -8.08
N MET A 87 1.48 -8.31 -9.22
CA MET A 87 2.85 -7.99 -9.63
C MET A 87 3.46 -6.92 -8.71
N LEU A 88 2.69 -5.92 -8.31
CA LEU A 88 3.15 -4.89 -7.38
C LEU A 88 3.44 -5.45 -5.98
N LEU A 89 2.58 -6.35 -5.49
CA LEU A 89 2.77 -7.01 -4.20
C LEU A 89 4.05 -7.86 -4.20
N ARG A 90 4.28 -8.63 -5.27
CA ARG A 90 5.53 -9.39 -5.44
C ARG A 90 6.77 -8.50 -5.51
N ALA A 91 6.67 -7.33 -6.15
CA ALA A 91 7.79 -6.40 -6.29
C ALA A 91 8.26 -5.83 -4.94
N VAL A 92 7.41 -5.83 -3.92
CA VAL A 92 7.76 -5.43 -2.54
C VAL A 92 8.06 -6.61 -1.62
N GLN A 93 8.33 -7.79 -2.19
CA GLN A 93 8.70 -9.02 -1.48
C GLN A 93 7.61 -9.55 -0.54
N LEU A 94 6.35 -9.45 -0.98
CA LEU A 94 5.17 -10.02 -0.31
C LEU A 94 4.46 -11.06 -1.18
#